data_AF-A0A658IC73-F1
#
_entry.id   AF-A0A658IC73-F1
#
_cell.length_a   1.000
_cell.length_b   1.000
_cell.length_c   1.000
_cell.angle_alpha   90.00
_cell.angle_beta   90.00
_cell.angle_gamma   90.00
#
_symmetry.space_group_name_H-M   'P 1'
#
loop_
_entity.id
_entity.type
_entity.pdbx_description
1 polymer ?
#
loop_
_entity_poly.entity_id
_entity_poly.type
_entity_poly.pdbx_seq_one_letter_code
_entity_poly.pdbx_strand_id
1 'polypeptide(L)'
;MENRNEILESFSWAALVAMKMAWREGNITSDFSEHVFIMNWLATARKRKLFPQTVSSEIDYLINDGRMKGHNSGLRTKLEYIYSCCQKDISKQAAYFRFTRVMEVMKNEGWKGYLLTSAKW
;
A
#
# COMPACT_ATOMS: atom_id res chain seq x y z
N MET A 1 -24.22 -0.55 -5.40
CA MET A 1 -23.23 -0.68 -4.31
C MET A 1 -21.88 -0.57 -4.98
N GLU A 2 -21.10 0.45 -4.62
CA GLU A 2 -19.77 0.69 -5.18
C GLU A 2 -18.87 -0.51 -4.87
N ASN A 3 -18.14 -1.01 -5.88
CA ASN A 3 -17.33 -2.21 -5.70
C ASN A 3 -16.17 -1.86 -4.74
N ARG A 4 -15.92 -2.67 -3.70
CA ARG A 4 -14.82 -2.43 -2.74
C ARG A 4 -13.49 -2.17 -3.45
N ASN A 5 -13.24 -2.82 -4.58
CA ASN A 5 -12.03 -2.61 -5.38
C ASN A 5 -11.96 -1.20 -5.99
N GLU A 6 -13.08 -0.62 -6.43
CA GLU A 6 -13.13 0.75 -6.98
C GLU A 6 -12.86 1.80 -5.88
N ILE A 7 -13.35 1.53 -4.66
CA ILE A 7 -13.07 2.37 -3.49
C ILE A 7 -11.59 2.30 -3.11
N LEU A 8 -11.01 1.10 -3.08
CA LEU A 8 -9.58 0.89 -2.80
C LEU A 8 -8.69 1.51 -3.90
N GLU A 9 -9.11 1.41 -5.16
CA GLU A 9 -8.44 2.06 -6.29
C GLU A 9 -8.42 3.57 -6.09
N SER A 10 -9.59 4.17 -5.82
CA SER A 10 -9.73 5.62 -5.61
C SER A 10 -8.90 6.10 -4.41
N PHE A 11 -8.92 5.35 -3.31
CA PHE A 11 -8.13 5.63 -2.11
C PHE A 11 -6.63 5.62 -2.39
N SER A 12 -6.12 4.51 -2.95
CA SER A 12 -4.69 4.34 -3.20
C SER A 12 -4.20 5.31 -4.27
N TRP A 13 -4.98 5.54 -5.33
CA TRP A 13 -4.67 6.53 -6.36
C TRP A 13 -4.58 7.95 -5.78
N ALA A 14 -5.56 8.37 -4.96
CA ALA A 14 -5.53 9.69 -4.34
C ALA A 14 -4.31 9.90 -3.45
N ALA A 15 -3.90 8.88 -2.69
CA ALA A 15 -2.69 8.91 -1.87
C ALA A 15 -1.42 9.07 -2.73
N LEU A 16 -1.30 8.28 -3.80
CA LEU A 16 -0.17 8.32 -4.73
C LEU A 16 -0.06 9.66 -5.46
N VAL A 17 -1.19 10.22 -5.90
CA VAL A 17 -1.24 11.54 -6.53
C VAL A 17 -0.83 12.63 -5.55
N ALA A 18 -1.39 12.65 -4.33
CA ALA A 18 -1.04 13.63 -3.30
C ALA A 18 0.46 13.61 -2.99
N MET A 19 1.05 12.40 -2.89
CA MET A 19 2.48 12.22 -2.70
C MET A 19 3.30 12.77 -3.88
N LYS A 20 2.92 12.46 -5.12
CA LYS A 20 3.61 12.98 -6.32
C LYS A 20 3.52 14.51 -6.43
N MET A 21 2.40 15.10 -6.03
CA MET A 21 2.24 16.56 -5.96
C MET A 21 3.18 17.16 -4.91
N ALA A 22 3.23 16.58 -3.70
CA ALA A 22 4.11 17.05 -2.64
C ALA A 22 5.60 16.94 -2.98
N TRP A 23 6.01 15.92 -3.74
CA TRP A 23 7.36 15.85 -4.33
C TRP A 23 7.63 16.98 -5.32
N ARG A 24 6.67 17.27 -6.22
CA ARG A 24 6.81 18.36 -7.21
C ARG A 24 6.90 19.73 -6.57
N GLU A 25 6.20 19.93 -5.46
CA GLU A 25 6.19 21.19 -4.69
C GLU A 25 7.40 21.34 -3.76
N GLY A 26 8.25 20.30 -3.63
CA GLY A 26 9.39 20.32 -2.72
C GLY A 26 9.03 20.12 -1.24
N ASN A 27 7.77 19.77 -0.93
CA ASN A 27 7.32 19.45 0.42
C ASN A 27 7.89 18.11 0.92
N ILE A 28 8.26 17.22 -0.01
CA ILE A 28 8.98 15.96 0.25
C ILE A 28 10.36 16.08 -0.40
N THR A 29 11.41 15.82 0.38
CA THR A 29 12.81 15.96 -0.05
C THR A 29 13.65 14.70 0.19
N SER A 30 13.09 13.72 0.90
CA SER A 30 13.75 12.48 1.33
C SER A 30 12.73 11.39 1.62
N ASP A 31 13.18 10.14 1.66
CA ASP A 31 12.36 8.98 2.03
C ASP A 31 11.74 9.13 3.43
N PHE A 32 12.46 9.75 4.36
CA PHE A 32 11.93 10.04 5.70
C PHE A 32 10.76 11.04 5.64
N SER A 33 10.95 12.16 4.92
CA SER A 33 9.86 13.14 4.73
C SER A 33 8.68 12.55 3.95
N GLU A 34 8.92 11.60 3.04
CA GLU A 34 7.87 10.88 2.33
C GLU A 34 7.03 10.06 3.30
N HIS A 35 7.67 9.31 4.20
CA HIS A 35 6.98 8.55 5.24
C HIS A 35 6.13 9.45 6.14
N VAL A 36 6.69 10.58 6.61
CA VAL A 36 5.96 11.54 7.45
C VAL A 36 4.77 12.13 6.70
N PHE A 37 4.94 12.48 5.43
CA PHE A 37 3.85 12.99 4.59
C PHE A 37 2.73 11.95 4.47
N ILE A 38 3.04 10.70 4.14
CA ILE A 38 2.04 9.63 3.99
C ILE A 38 1.30 9.41 5.31
N MET A 39 2.01 9.36 6.44
CA MET A 39 1.40 9.21 7.77
C MET A 39 0.41 10.33 8.08
N ASN A 40 0.77 11.58 7.80
CA ASN A 40 -0.10 12.74 8.00
C ASN A 40 -1.31 12.74 7.07
N TRP A 41 -1.10 12.34 5.81
CA TRP A 41 -2.16 12.21 4.82
C TRP A 41 -3.18 11.15 5.23
N LEU A 42 -2.72 9.95 5.64
CA LEU A 42 -3.57 8.86 6.12
C LEU A 42 -4.36 9.26 7.37
N ALA A 43 -3.70 9.88 8.35
CA ALA A 43 -4.36 10.38 9.55
C ALA A 43 -5.44 11.41 9.22
N THR A 44 -5.17 12.30 8.27
CA THR A 44 -6.14 13.32 7.81
C THR A 44 -7.30 12.68 7.08
N ALA A 45 -7.03 11.75 6.16
CA ALA A 45 -8.05 11.01 5.42
C ALA A 45 -8.98 10.24 6.36
N ARG A 46 -8.41 9.59 7.39
CA ARG A 46 -9.17 8.89 8.44
C ARG A 46 -10.02 9.83 9.26
N LYS A 47 -9.43 10.91 9.79
CA LYS A 47 -10.10 11.88 10.65
C LYS A 47 -11.25 12.60 9.94
N ARG A 48 -11.05 12.96 8.67
CA ARG A 48 -12.06 13.66 7.85
C ARG A 48 -13.05 12.72 7.17
N LYS A 49 -12.91 11.40 7.33
CA LYS A 49 -13.73 10.38 6.66
C LYS A 49 -13.83 10.60 5.15
N LEU A 50 -12.67 10.87 4.50
CA LEU A 50 -12.61 11.17 3.06
C LEU A 50 -13.03 9.98 2.18
N PHE A 51 -13.00 8.77 2.73
CA PHE A 51 -13.36 7.55 2.03
C PHE A 51 -14.44 6.77 2.81
N PRO A 52 -15.23 5.92 2.13
CA PRO A 52 -16.23 5.07 2.78
C PRO A 52 -15.65 4.20 3.90
N GLN A 53 -16.51 3.78 4.82
CA GLN A 53 -16.11 2.96 5.96
C GLN A 53 -15.47 1.63 5.53
N THR A 54 -15.75 1.13 4.33
CA THR A 54 -15.21 -0.12 3.77
C THR A 54 -13.69 -0.15 3.61
N VAL A 55 -13.02 1.01 3.52
CA VAL A 55 -11.55 1.10 3.42
C VAL A 55 -10.89 1.55 4.73
N SER A 56 -11.69 1.75 5.78
CA SER A 56 -11.19 2.25 7.07
C SER A 56 -10.19 1.30 7.72
N SER A 57 -10.41 0.00 7.59
CA SER A 57 -9.50 -1.04 8.09
C SER A 57 -8.12 -0.96 7.44
N GLU A 58 -8.06 -0.71 6.14
CA GLU A 58 -6.83 -0.61 5.37
C GLU A 58 -6.06 0.65 5.76
N ILE A 59 -6.77 1.77 5.95
CA ILE A 59 -6.16 3.02 6.46
C ILE A 59 -5.57 2.79 7.85
N ASP A 60 -6.34 2.19 8.77
CA ASP A 60 -5.89 1.94 10.14
C ASP A 60 -4.70 0.96 10.16
N TYR A 61 -4.71 -0.08 9.30
CA TYR A 61 -3.58 -0.99 9.12
C TYR A 61 -2.31 -0.26 8.66
N LEU A 62 -2.41 0.60 7.64
CA LEU A 62 -1.27 1.37 7.14
C LEU A 62 -0.71 2.32 8.20
N ILE A 63 -1.58 3.01 8.96
CA ILE A 63 -1.18 3.88 10.07
C ILE A 63 -0.44 3.07 11.15
N ASN A 64 -0.98 1.93 11.56
CA ASN A 64 -0.38 1.11 12.60
C ASN A 64 0.97 0.53 12.17
N ASP A 65 1.07 0.01 10.95
CA ASP A 65 2.33 -0.51 10.42
C ASP A 65 3.38 0.61 10.26
N GLY A 66 2.95 1.78 9.80
CA GLY A 66 3.80 2.98 9.71
C GLY A 66 4.36 3.40 11.07
N ARG A 67 3.53 3.40 12.13
CA ARG A 67 3.97 3.69 13.50
C ARG A 67 4.95 2.65 14.04
N MET A 68 4.70 1.37 13.78
CA MET A 68 5.53 0.29 14.30
C MET A 68 6.91 0.22 13.65
N LYS A 69 6.99 0.45 12.33
CA LYS A 69 8.23 0.27 11.55
C LYS A 69 8.91 1.58 11.16
N GLY A 70 8.27 2.72 11.41
CA GLY A 70 8.75 4.04 10.98
C GLY A 70 8.96 4.08 9.47
N HIS A 71 10.02 4.77 9.00
CA HIS A 71 10.34 4.88 7.58
C HIS A 71 10.58 3.52 6.88
N ASN A 72 10.95 2.47 7.64
CA ASN A 72 11.13 1.10 7.11
C ASN A 72 9.82 0.35 6.82
N SER A 73 8.66 0.95 7.10
CA SER A 73 7.33 0.38 6.80
C SER A 73 7.07 0.20 5.31
N GLY A 74 7.76 0.95 4.44
CA GLY A 74 7.54 0.91 3.00
C GLY A 74 6.12 1.30 2.58
N LEU A 75 5.52 2.30 3.26
CA LEU A 75 4.11 2.70 3.03
C LEU A 75 3.82 3.04 1.57
N ARG A 76 4.75 3.69 0.87
CA ARG A 76 4.62 3.96 -0.56
C ARG A 76 4.45 2.67 -1.36
N THR A 77 5.35 1.71 -1.20
CA THR A 77 5.28 0.42 -1.89
C THR A 77 3.98 -0.32 -1.59
N LYS A 78 3.45 -0.19 -0.37
CA LYS A 78 2.16 -0.78 0.01
C LYS A 78 0.98 -0.07 -0.67
N LEU A 79 0.99 1.25 -0.76
CA LEU A 79 -0.02 2.00 -1.51
C LEU A 79 0.03 1.66 -3.01
N GLU A 80 1.24 1.55 -3.58
CA GLU A 80 1.44 1.10 -4.96
C GLU A 80 0.93 -0.34 -5.17
N TYR A 81 1.15 -1.24 -4.20
CA TYR A 81 0.61 -2.60 -4.23
C TYR A 81 -0.92 -2.61 -4.20
N ILE A 82 -1.54 -1.89 -3.26
CA ILE A 82 -3.00 -1.79 -3.16
C ILE A 82 -3.59 -1.29 -4.48
N TYR A 83 -3.01 -0.22 -5.05
CA TYR A 83 -3.44 0.31 -6.34
C TYR A 83 -3.33 -0.74 -7.46
N SER A 84 -2.18 -1.43 -7.54
CA SER A 84 -1.95 -2.46 -8.55
C SER A 84 -2.96 -3.60 -8.45
N CYS A 85 -3.35 -4.02 -7.25
CA CYS A 85 -4.31 -5.11 -7.05
C CYS A 85 -5.72 -4.77 -7.56
N CYS A 86 -6.07 -3.48 -7.57
CA CYS A 86 -7.34 -3.00 -8.10
C CYS A 86 -7.36 -2.90 -9.64
N GLN A 87 -6.19 -2.83 -10.28
CA GLN A 87 -6.12 -2.74 -11.74
C GLN A 87 -6.61 -4.03 -12.40
N LYS A 88 -7.50 -3.87 -13.38
CA LYS A 88 -8.08 -4.98 -14.16
C LYS A 88 -7.06 -5.64 -15.10
N ASP A 89 -6.06 -4.90 -15.55
CA ASP A 89 -5.02 -5.38 -16.47
C ASP A 89 -3.74 -5.77 -15.72
N ILE A 90 -3.63 -7.06 -15.42
CA ILE A 90 -2.48 -7.63 -14.69
C ILE A 90 -1.19 -7.51 -15.50
N SER A 91 -1.26 -7.43 -16.84
CA SER A 91 -0.06 -7.38 -17.69
C SER A 91 0.76 -6.10 -17.50
N LYS A 92 0.10 -5.01 -17.08
CA LYS A 92 0.72 -3.69 -16.81
C LYS A 92 1.28 -3.54 -15.40
N GLN A 93 1.03 -4.50 -14.51
CA GLN A 93 1.54 -4.47 -13.14
C GLN A 93 3.03 -4.81 -13.11
N ALA A 94 3.78 -4.13 -12.23
CA ALA A 94 5.18 -4.46 -11.99
C ALA A 94 5.34 -5.94 -11.60
N ALA A 95 6.38 -6.60 -12.11
CA ALA A 95 6.61 -8.03 -11.87
C ALA A 95 6.63 -8.38 -10.37
N TYR A 96 7.20 -7.49 -9.55
CA TYR A 96 7.20 -7.62 -8.09
C TYR A 96 5.79 -7.72 -7.49
N PHE A 97 4.85 -6.86 -7.89
CA PHE A 97 3.49 -6.89 -7.36
C PHE A 97 2.72 -8.14 -7.80
N ARG A 98 2.92 -8.58 -9.05
CA ARG A 98 2.35 -9.86 -9.52
C ARG A 98 2.87 -11.03 -8.69
N PHE A 99 4.17 -11.06 -8.41
CA PHE A 99 4.79 -12.07 -7.57
C PHE A 99 4.23 -12.05 -6.14
N THR A 100 4.19 -10.88 -5.49
CA THR A 100 3.63 -10.72 -4.13
C THR A 100 2.19 -11.23 -4.06
N ARG A 101 1.37 -10.90 -5.07
CA ARG A 101 -0.02 -11.36 -5.16
C ARG A 101 -0.12 -12.88 -5.27
N VAL A 102 0.72 -13.51 -6.10
CA VAL A 102 0.78 -14.98 -6.21
C VAL A 102 1.15 -15.61 -4.87
N MET A 103 2.14 -15.06 -4.18
CA MET A 103 2.56 -15.56 -2.87
C MET A 103 1.46 -15.42 -1.80
N GLU A 104 0.71 -14.32 -1.81
CA GLU A 104 -0.45 -14.13 -0.92
C GLU A 104 -1.56 -15.14 -1.20
N VAL A 105 -1.89 -15.37 -2.48
CA VAL A 105 -2.89 -16.38 -2.87
C VAL A 105 -2.44 -17.77 -2.40
N MET A 106 -1.21 -18.17 -2.71
CA MET A 106 -0.67 -19.46 -2.27
C MET A 106 -0.76 -19.62 -0.75
N LYS A 107 -0.37 -18.59 0.01
CA LYS A 107 -0.44 -18.61 1.47
C LYS A 107 -1.88 -18.77 1.98
N ASN A 108 -2.84 -18.08 1.36
CA ASN A 108 -4.26 -18.16 1.74
C ASN A 108 -4.85 -19.54 1.41
N GLU A 109 -4.35 -20.21 0.37
CA GLU A 109 -4.67 -21.60 0.03
C GLU A 109 -3.90 -22.63 0.91
N GLY A 110 -3.23 -22.18 1.97
CA GLY A 110 -2.57 -23.04 2.96
C GLY A 110 -1.14 -23.45 2.59
N TRP A 111 -0.56 -22.92 1.51
CA TRP A 111 0.84 -23.20 1.16
C TRP A 111 1.79 -22.56 2.18
N LYS A 112 2.81 -23.32 2.58
CA LYS A 112 3.83 -22.88 3.55
C LYS A 112 5.13 -22.56 2.83
N GLY A 113 5.62 -21.34 3.04
CA GLY A 113 6.96 -20.94 2.61
C GLY A 113 8.00 -21.31 3.67
N TYR A 114 9.12 -21.88 3.24
CA TYR A 114 10.26 -22.20 4.10
C TYR A 114 11.53 -21.54 3.54
N LEU A 115 12.32 -20.93 4.42
CA LEU A 115 13.66 -20.49 4.06
C LEU A 115 14.62 -21.67 4.22
N LEU A 116 15.20 -22.13 3.12
CA LEU A 116 16.16 -23.22 3.12
C LEU A 116 17.58 -22.66 3.19
N THR A 117 18.44 -23.31 3.97
CA THR A 117 19.88 -23.06 3.92
C THR A 117 20.45 -23.69 2.66
N SER A 118 21.63 -23.23 2.20
CA SER A 118 22.26 -23.78 0.99
C SER A 118 22.49 -25.30 1.05
N ALA A 119 22.67 -25.87 2.25
CA ALA A 119 22.84 -27.31 2.45
C ALA A 119 21.52 -28.11 2.37
N LYS A 120 20.37 -27.44 2.39
CA LYS A 120 19.02 -28.03 2.32
C LYS A 120 18.34 -27.78 0.98
N TRP A 121 18.99 -27.06 0.08
CA TRP A 121 18.54 -26.83 -1.29
C TRP A 121 18.93 -28.00 -2.18
#